data_AF-A0A7C7KG15-F1
#
_entry.id   AF-A0A7C7KG15-F1
#
_cell.length_a   1.000
_cell.length_b   1.000
_cell.length_c   1.000
_cell.angle_alpha   90.00
_cell.angle_beta   90.00
_cell.angle_gamma   90.00
#
_symmetry.space_group_name_H-M   'P 1'
#
loop_
_entity.id
_entity.type
_entity.pdbx_description
1 polymer ?
#
loop_
_entity_poly.entity_id
_entity_poly.type
_entity_poly.pdbx_seq_one_letter_code
_entity_poly.pdbx_strand_id
1 'polypeptide(L)'
;MPDLFFVGRVMNEYDGLPAQRNDSSTQMTVMNGNPTIPTPVNEPILTYAPGTLERAELQTELEVQSTTVVDIPLVIGGEEIRTGNTSNVVMPHAHSHVLATVHQAGKEEIGQAVSAAAAAHHEWSTTRWE
;
A
#
# COMPACT_ATOMS: atom_id res chain seq x y z
N MET A 1 16.56 -13.73 -79.61
CA MET A 1 16.81 -15.16 -79.35
C MET A 1 18.05 -15.58 -80.10
N PRO A 2 18.86 -16.53 -79.60
CA PRO A 2 18.80 -17.23 -78.29
C PRO A 2 19.55 -16.42 -77.19
N ASP A 3 19.47 -16.62 -75.87
CA ASP A 3 19.46 -17.80 -74.95
C ASP A 3 20.84 -18.44 -74.69
N LEU A 4 21.32 -18.39 -73.43
CA LEU A 4 21.44 -19.54 -72.51
C LEU A 4 22.05 -19.15 -71.12
N PHE A 5 21.91 -20.03 -70.12
CA PHE A 5 22.09 -19.79 -68.67
C PHE A 5 23.29 -20.55 -68.03
N PHE A 6 23.68 -20.14 -66.80
CA PHE A 6 24.60 -20.81 -65.82
C PHE A 6 26.09 -20.89 -66.25
N VAL A 7 27.13 -20.73 -65.41
CA VAL A 7 27.39 -20.78 -63.93
C VAL A 7 28.45 -19.68 -63.60
N GLY A 8 28.65 -19.11 -62.39
CA GLY A 8 28.01 -19.16 -61.07
C GLY A 8 29.02 -18.98 -59.89
N ARG A 9 28.52 -18.96 -58.64
CA ARG A 9 29.24 -19.01 -57.32
C ARG A 9 29.72 -17.69 -56.63
N VAL A 10 28.80 -17.17 -55.81
CA VAL A 10 28.96 -16.57 -54.45
C VAL A 10 29.64 -15.19 -54.30
N MET A 11 28.80 -14.21 -53.97
CA MET A 11 29.17 -12.92 -53.38
C MET A 11 29.54 -13.04 -51.90
N ASN A 12 30.31 -12.07 -51.42
CA ASN A 12 30.55 -11.80 -50.01
C ASN A 12 29.74 -10.56 -49.60
N GLU A 13 28.58 -10.76 -48.99
CA GLU A 13 27.72 -9.68 -48.48
C GLU A 13 27.16 -10.09 -47.11
N TYR A 14 27.70 -9.48 -46.05
CA TYR A 14 27.12 -9.50 -44.71
C TYR A 14 26.09 -8.39 -44.62
N ASP A 15 24.83 -8.67 -44.94
CA ASP A 15 23.76 -7.72 -44.67
C ASP A 15 22.41 -8.40 -44.41
N GLY A 16 21.61 -7.84 -43.49
CA GLY A 16 20.20 -8.20 -43.33
C GLY A 16 19.82 -9.42 -42.46
N LEU A 17 20.24 -9.46 -41.18
CA LEU A 17 19.41 -10.16 -40.17
C LEU A 17 18.19 -9.28 -39.83
N PRO A 18 16.95 -9.80 -39.86
CA PRO A 18 15.77 -9.00 -39.52
C PRO A 18 15.82 -8.63 -38.03
N ALA A 19 15.90 -7.33 -37.75
CA ALA A 19 15.84 -6.79 -36.39
C ALA A 19 14.59 -7.31 -35.69
N GLN A 20 14.78 -8.15 -34.67
CA GLN A 20 13.71 -8.58 -33.79
C GLN A 20 13.15 -7.33 -33.11
N ARG A 21 11.93 -6.93 -33.49
CA ARG A 21 11.21 -5.87 -32.78
C ARG A 21 10.89 -6.40 -31.39
N ASN A 22 11.72 -6.05 -30.42
CA ASN A 22 11.46 -6.32 -29.01
C ASN A 22 10.35 -5.39 -28.53
N ASP A 23 9.13 -5.65 -29.00
CA ASP A 23 7.92 -5.07 -28.42
C ASP A 23 7.82 -5.58 -26.98
N SER A 24 8.31 -4.75 -26.06
CA SER A 24 8.32 -5.00 -24.63
C SER A 24 6.93 -4.76 -24.06
N SER A 25 5.95 -5.40 -24.68
CA SER A 25 4.60 -5.57 -24.16
C SER A 25 4.73 -6.28 -22.81
N THR A 26 4.50 -5.53 -21.73
CA THR A 26 4.43 -6.07 -20.37
C THR A 26 3.49 -7.26 -20.37
N GLN A 27 4.03 -8.47 -20.21
CA GLN A 27 3.21 -9.65 -20.04
C GLN A 27 2.44 -9.48 -18.72
N MET A 28 1.18 -9.08 -18.84
CA MET A 28 0.20 -9.15 -17.76
C MET A 28 0.22 -10.58 -17.24
N THR A 29 0.82 -10.81 -16.07
CA THR A 29 0.86 -12.14 -15.45
C THR A 29 -0.54 -12.51 -15.02
N VAL A 30 -1.28 -13.17 -15.92
CA VAL A 30 -2.60 -13.72 -15.64
C VAL A 30 -2.42 -14.94 -14.75
N MET A 31 -2.30 -14.71 -13.44
CA MET A 31 -2.31 -15.76 -12.44
C MET A 31 -3.65 -16.50 -12.52
N ASN A 32 -3.58 -17.75 -13.00
CA ASN A 32 -4.70 -18.67 -13.16
C ASN A 32 -4.77 -19.59 -11.94
N GLY A 33 -5.60 -19.25 -10.97
CA GLY A 33 -5.79 -20.00 -9.74
C GLY A 33 -7.17 -19.75 -9.15
N ASN A 34 -7.65 -20.70 -8.35
CA ASN A 34 -8.89 -20.55 -7.58
C ASN A 34 -8.50 -20.31 -6.11
N PRO A 35 -8.53 -19.06 -5.61
CA PRO A 35 -8.10 -18.73 -4.25
C PRO A 35 -8.99 -19.41 -3.21
N THR A 36 -8.38 -19.95 -2.16
CA THR A 36 -9.10 -20.48 -0.99
C THR A 36 -8.92 -19.53 0.18
N ILE A 37 -9.96 -18.75 0.49
CA ILE A 37 -10.00 -17.91 1.69
C ILE A 37 -9.90 -18.82 2.92
N PRO A 38 -9.04 -18.54 3.91
CA PRO A 38 -9.01 -19.30 5.15
C PRO A 38 -10.35 -19.17 5.87
N THR A 39 -10.87 -20.28 6.40
CA THR A 39 -12.14 -20.27 7.16
C THR A 39 -12.00 -19.32 8.36
N PRO A 40 -12.85 -18.27 8.48
CA PRO A 40 -12.77 -17.37 9.62
C PRO A 40 -13.12 -18.14 10.91
N VAL A 41 -12.27 -17.98 11.91
CA VAL A 41 -12.52 -18.43 13.28
C VAL A 41 -12.54 -17.20 14.19
N ASN A 42 -13.40 -17.22 15.21
CA ASN A 42 -13.44 -16.13 16.19
C ASN A 42 -12.07 -16.02 16.90
N GLU A 43 -11.59 -14.79 17.07
CA GLU A 43 -10.39 -14.53 17.87
C GLU A 43 -10.60 -15.02 19.32
N PRO A 44 -9.64 -15.75 19.93
CA PRO A 44 -9.77 -16.23 21.30
C PRO A 44 -9.84 -15.08 22.30
N ILE A 45 -10.82 -15.12 23.20
CA ILE A 45 -10.90 -14.18 24.33
C ILE A 45 -9.87 -14.60 25.38
N LEU A 46 -8.86 -13.75 25.60
CA LEU A 46 -7.85 -13.95 26.64
C LEU A 46 -8.39 -13.59 28.04
N THR A 47 -7.80 -14.17 29.08
CA THR A 47 -8.35 -14.06 30.45
C THR A 47 -7.86 -12.82 31.21
N TYR A 48 -6.63 -12.37 30.95
CA TYR A 48 -5.93 -11.33 31.71
C TYR A 48 -5.91 -11.60 33.23
N ALA A 49 -5.94 -12.88 33.62
CA ALA A 49 -5.94 -13.32 35.00
C ALA A 49 -4.60 -12.98 35.70
N PRO A 50 -4.56 -12.87 37.03
CA PRO A 50 -3.31 -12.57 37.75
C PRO A 50 -2.21 -13.59 37.42
N GLY A 51 -1.05 -13.11 36.97
CA GLY A 51 0.11 -13.93 36.61
C GLY A 51 0.14 -14.48 35.19
N THR A 52 -0.82 -14.15 34.32
CA THR A 52 -0.76 -14.52 32.90
C THR A 52 0.11 -13.54 32.08
N LEU A 53 0.65 -14.01 30.95
CA LEU A 53 1.56 -13.21 30.11
C LEU A 53 0.82 -12.02 29.47
N GLU A 54 -0.38 -12.24 28.95
CA GLU A 54 -1.16 -11.18 28.29
C GLU A 54 -1.50 -10.02 29.23
N ARG A 55 -1.58 -10.29 30.54
CA ARG A 55 -1.77 -9.26 31.57
C ARG A 55 -0.51 -8.43 31.78
N ALA A 56 0.67 -9.07 31.79
CA ALA A 56 1.93 -8.37 31.93
C ALA A 56 2.26 -7.50 30.70
N GLU A 57 1.96 -8.01 29.50
CA GLU A 57 2.07 -7.26 28.24
C GLU A 57 1.12 -6.06 28.23
N LEU A 58 -0.16 -6.26 28.59
CA LEU A 58 -1.14 -5.17 28.70
C LEU A 58 -0.73 -4.11 29.74
N GLN A 59 -0.18 -4.52 30.88
CA GLN A 59 0.32 -3.57 31.90
C GLN A 59 1.50 -2.74 31.38
N THR A 60 2.44 -3.39 30.70
CA THR A 60 3.60 -2.72 30.06
C THR A 60 3.14 -1.70 29.03
N GLU A 61 2.20 -2.07 28.16
CA GLU A 61 1.67 -1.20 27.11
C GLU A 61 0.87 -0.03 27.69
N LEU A 62 0.10 -0.24 28.76
CA LEU A 62 -0.60 0.84 29.47
C LEU A 62 0.37 1.85 30.08
N GLU A 63 1.52 1.42 30.61
CA GLU A 63 2.57 2.33 31.10
C GLU A 63 3.21 3.12 29.95
N VAL A 64 3.47 2.50 28.80
CA VAL A 64 4.00 3.18 27.60
C VAL A 64 3.02 4.22 27.06
N GLN A 65 1.75 3.86 26.86
CA GLN A 65 0.73 4.76 26.34
C GLN A 65 0.37 5.90 27.30
N SER A 66 0.41 5.66 28.62
CA SER A 66 0.15 6.70 29.63
C SER A 66 1.36 7.58 29.95
N THR A 67 2.53 7.31 29.37
CA THR A 67 3.72 8.19 29.53
C THR A 67 4.12 8.87 28.22
N THR A 68 3.60 8.41 27.08
CA THR A 68 3.90 8.96 25.75
C THR A 68 2.78 9.88 25.28
N VAL A 69 3.11 11.15 25.00
CA VAL A 69 2.18 12.07 24.32
C VAL A 69 2.44 12.02 22.82
N VAL A 70 1.48 11.51 22.05
CA VAL A 70 1.61 11.30 20.60
C VAL A 70 1.18 12.56 19.82
N ASP A 71 1.90 12.87 18.74
CA ASP A 71 1.47 13.83 17.73
C ASP A 71 0.74 13.08 16.60
N ILE A 72 -0.54 13.40 16.37
CA ILE A 72 -1.39 12.73 15.37
C ILE A 72 -1.63 13.70 14.20
N PRO A 73 -0.88 13.56 13.08
CA PRO A 73 -1.11 14.33 11.87
C PRO A 73 -2.36 13.83 11.12
N LEU A 74 -2.80 14.61 10.14
CA LEU A 74 -3.67 14.10 9.09
C LEU A 74 -2.83 13.26 8.13
N VAL A 75 -3.33 12.12 7.66
CA VAL A 75 -2.66 11.33 6.61
C VAL A 75 -3.50 11.39 5.34
N ILE A 76 -2.98 12.06 4.31
CA ILE A 76 -3.69 12.34 3.06
C ILE A 76 -2.81 11.91 1.89
N GLY A 77 -3.28 10.99 1.05
CA GLY A 77 -2.51 10.46 -0.07
C GLY A 77 -1.23 9.69 0.30
N GLY A 78 -1.04 9.37 1.58
CA GLY A 78 0.18 8.78 2.13
C GLY A 78 1.15 9.79 2.78
N GLU A 79 0.84 11.09 2.74
CA GLU A 79 1.67 12.15 3.36
C GLU A 79 1.10 12.60 4.71
N GLU A 80 1.98 12.90 5.66
CA GLU A 80 1.62 13.49 6.96
C GLU A 80 1.47 15.01 6.86
N ILE A 81 0.26 15.51 7.12
CA ILE A 81 -0.08 16.93 7.09
C ILE A 81 -0.36 17.44 8.51
N ARG A 82 0.40 18.46 8.92
CA ARG A 82 0.31 19.13 10.23
C ARG A 82 -0.26 20.54 10.05
N THR A 83 -1.56 20.69 10.34
CA THR A 83 -2.33 21.92 10.09
C THR A 83 -2.09 23.05 11.11
N GLY A 84 -1.41 22.77 12.23
CA GLY A 84 -1.27 23.67 13.37
C GLY A 84 -2.57 23.92 14.18
N ASN A 85 -3.75 23.72 13.58
CA ASN A 85 -5.01 23.67 14.31
C ASN A 85 -5.14 22.33 15.04
N THR A 86 -5.02 22.33 16.37
CA THR A 86 -4.92 21.10 17.17
C THR A 86 -5.95 21.00 18.28
N SER A 87 -6.24 19.76 18.69
CA SER A 87 -7.01 19.43 19.89
C SER A 87 -6.32 18.33 20.67
N ASN A 88 -6.50 18.32 21.99
CA ASN A 88 -5.97 17.25 22.84
C ASN A 88 -6.92 16.04 22.84
N VAL A 89 -6.34 14.84 22.79
CA VAL A 89 -7.00 13.57 23.13
C VAL A 89 -6.62 13.26 24.58
N VAL A 90 -7.62 13.06 25.44
CA VAL A 90 -7.44 12.87 26.89
C VAL A 90 -8.05 11.55 27.36
N MET A 91 -7.56 11.03 28.49
CA MET A 91 -8.15 9.86 29.13
C MET A 91 -9.58 10.18 29.63
N PRO A 92 -10.64 9.44 29.22
CA PRO A 92 -12.01 9.70 29.69
C PRO A 92 -12.22 9.47 31.20
N HIS A 93 -11.35 8.72 31.86
CA HIS A 93 -11.38 8.47 33.31
C HIS A 93 -10.41 9.38 34.09
N ALA A 94 -9.60 10.19 33.40
CA ALA A 94 -8.59 11.07 33.97
C ALA A 94 -8.36 12.28 33.06
N HIS A 95 -9.38 13.14 32.90
CA HIS A 95 -9.41 14.20 31.87
C HIS A 95 -8.23 15.19 31.88
N SER A 96 -7.51 15.33 32.98
CA SER A 96 -6.28 16.15 33.06
C SER A 96 -5.08 15.50 32.36
N HIS A 97 -5.17 14.23 31.97
CA HIS A 97 -4.11 13.46 31.33
C HIS A 97 -4.29 13.45 29.81
N VAL A 98 -3.29 13.97 29.09
CA VAL A 98 -3.27 14.06 27.63
C VAL A 98 -2.50 12.87 27.06
N LEU A 99 -3.15 12.10 26.18
CA LEU A 99 -2.56 10.98 25.43
C LEU A 99 -1.97 11.43 24.10
N ALA A 100 -2.61 12.40 23.43
CA ALA A 100 -2.16 12.88 22.14
C ALA A 100 -2.59 14.33 21.85
N THR A 101 -1.90 14.94 20.90
CA THR A 101 -2.32 16.17 20.21
C THR A 101 -2.72 15.76 18.79
N VAL A 102 -3.96 16.03 18.37
CA VAL A 102 -4.44 15.70 17.02
C VAL A 102 -4.63 16.94 16.17
N HIS A 103 -4.13 16.89 14.94
CA HIS A 103 -4.36 17.91 13.92
C HIS A 103 -5.77 17.81 13.34
N GLN A 104 -6.48 18.93 13.30
CA GLN A 104 -7.82 19.04 12.73
C GLN A 104 -7.74 19.47 11.27
N ALA A 105 -8.55 18.84 10.42
CA ALA A 105 -8.69 19.20 9.01
C ALA A 105 -9.56 20.46 8.82
N GLY A 106 -9.07 21.38 8.00
CA GLY A 106 -9.84 22.49 7.46
C GLY A 106 -10.46 22.14 6.10
N LYS A 107 -11.00 23.15 5.43
CA LYS A 107 -11.64 22.99 4.11
C LYS A 107 -10.65 22.55 3.02
N GLU A 108 -9.39 22.96 3.13
CA GLU A 108 -8.36 22.65 2.13
C GLU A 108 -7.95 21.18 2.22
N GLU A 109 -7.64 20.70 3.42
CA GLU A 109 -7.23 19.32 3.68
C GLU A 109 -8.35 18.33 3.35
N ILE A 110 -9.62 18.70 3.59
CA ILE A 110 -10.77 17.92 3.11
C ILE A 110 -10.80 17.82 1.58
N GLY A 111 -10.51 18.91 0.88
CA GLY A 111 -10.41 18.91 -0.60
C GLY A 111 -9.25 18.06 -1.11
N GLN A 112 -8.09 18.13 -0.47
CA GLN A 112 -6.93 17.29 -0.75
C GLN A 112 -7.25 15.80 -0.51
N ALA A 113 -7.90 15.46 0.62
CA ALA A 113 -8.31 14.10 0.95
C ALA A 113 -9.28 13.50 -0.08
N VAL A 114 -10.30 14.27 -0.51
CA VAL A 114 -11.23 13.85 -1.56
C VAL A 114 -10.50 13.62 -2.89
N SER A 115 -9.57 14.50 -3.24
CA SER A 115 -8.81 14.41 -4.50
C SER A 115 -7.86 13.20 -4.49
N ALA A 116 -7.17 12.95 -3.37
CA ALA A 116 -6.29 11.80 -3.19
C ALA A 116 -7.06 10.48 -3.24
N ALA A 117 -8.21 10.39 -2.55
CA ALA A 117 -9.07 9.22 -2.60
C ALA A 117 -9.63 8.95 -4.01
N ALA A 118 -10.03 10.00 -4.74
CA ALA A 118 -10.49 9.89 -6.12
C ALA A 118 -9.38 9.45 -7.09
N ALA A 119 -8.14 9.90 -6.88
CA ALA A 119 -6.99 9.47 -7.68
C ALA A 119 -6.65 7.99 -7.45
N ALA A 120 -6.61 7.55 -6.18
CA ALA A 120 -6.32 6.15 -5.82
C ALA A 120 -7.42 5.16 -6.23
N HIS A 121 -8.67 5.64 -6.42
CA HIS A 121 -9.83 4.79 -6.69
C HIS A 121 -9.63 3.83 -7.87
N HIS A 122 -9.08 4.28 -9.01
CA HIS A 122 -9.00 3.43 -10.20
C HIS A 122 -8.10 2.20 -9.98
N GLU A 123 -6.90 2.42 -9.45
CA GLU A 123 -5.94 1.36 -9.14
C GLU A 123 -6.50 0.39 -8.08
N TRP A 124 -7.02 0.93 -6.97
CA TRP A 124 -7.63 0.10 -5.92
C TRP A 124 -8.82 -0.72 -6.44
N SER A 125 -9.72 -0.11 -7.21
CA SER A 125 -10.91 -0.78 -7.77
C SER A 125 -10.61 -1.86 -8.82
N THR A 126 -9.39 -1.87 -9.37
CA THR A 126 -8.92 -2.86 -10.36
C THR A 126 -7.90 -3.85 -9.79
N THR A 127 -7.52 -3.68 -8.53
CA THR A 127 -6.75 -4.66 -7.76
C THR A 127 -7.58 -5.94 -7.62
N ARG A 128 -6.91 -7.10 -7.59
CA ARG A 128 -7.59 -8.37 -7.30
C ARG A 128 -8.21 -8.30 -5.90
N TRP A 129 -9.34 -8.98 -5.71
CA TRP A 129 -10.01 -9.06 -4.41
C TRP A 129 -9.28 -9.98 -3.41
N GLU A 130 -8.28 -10.72 -3.89
CA GLU A 130 -7.52 -11.82 -3.26
C GLU A 130 -6.40 -11.32 -2.33
#